data_AF-A0A7V8V1W8-F1
#
_entry.id   AF-A0A7V8V1W8-F1
#
_cell.length_a   1.000
_cell.length_b   1.000
_cell.length_c   1.000
_cell.angle_alpha   90.00
_cell.angle_beta   90.00
_cell.angle_gamma   90.00
#
_symmetry.space_group_name_H-M   'P 1'
#
loop_
_entity.id
_entity.type
_entity.pdbx_description
1 polymer ?
#
loop_
_entity_poly.entity_id
_entity_poly.type
_entity_poly.pdbx_seq_one_letter_code
_entity_poly.pdbx_strand_id
1 'polypeptide(L)'
;MSLRFESPRENTWRGQCVAVLVAVLWFVIPVHVQADRLILRDLRLLSNITVIGFDEEGVKVTDNNLIPWHEIELGTISPDKQADFDRLRKELGDPLFRIHQRLKVGDYAGAREPAEAIFDRYKNRDSKVAYMVCQATMWGRLAQGEREAALEPYFCCLRIMKKSARTSEVTQLPGSRSLDYDKQTGLTSDMLPIFFDRDKAAQALPLASTAATSIGSSAPDGVLVYMASLAIAAEDFVQAESWQKRIRSGNPTLKQWPIILTAQARIQTGDLIGARADLEPLIHSFETWNQPVAWYLLGISGARSSEFLRIENGVLDLLHIPALYGNDYPELAAAALSETYSAFNRVQQPEQAQDIRRQLLLFYGGTIHAQQLREATQSKSNP
;
A
#
# COMPACT_ATOMS: atom_id res chain seq x y z
N MET A 1 -91.61 0.31 -71.28
CA MET A 1 -90.27 0.49 -71.87
C MET A 1 -89.76 1.86 -71.48
N SER A 2 -88.50 1.91 -71.08
CA SER A 2 -87.96 2.81 -70.06
C SER A 2 -87.47 4.17 -70.59
N LEU A 3 -87.63 5.16 -69.70
CA LEU A 3 -87.05 6.51 -69.54
C LEU A 3 -85.71 6.78 -70.27
N ARG A 4 -85.54 7.87 -71.04
CA ARG A 4 -85.31 9.31 -70.69
C ARG A 4 -83.96 9.64 -70.02
N PHE A 5 -83.19 10.44 -70.78
CA PHE A 5 -82.50 11.69 -70.45
C PHE A 5 -81.12 11.76 -69.75
N GLU A 6 -80.33 12.67 -70.35
CA GLU A 6 -79.34 13.63 -69.81
C GLU A 6 -77.84 13.33 -69.74
N SER A 7 -77.11 14.41 -70.09
CA SER A 7 -75.69 14.66 -70.33
C SER A 7 -74.77 14.60 -69.10
N PRO A 8 -73.44 14.70 -69.32
CA PRO A 8 -72.67 15.78 -68.66
C PRO A 8 -71.62 16.44 -69.60
N ARG A 9 -71.51 17.77 -69.68
CA ARG A 9 -70.83 18.76 -68.79
C ARG A 9 -69.32 18.93 -69.04
N GLU A 10 -68.99 20.14 -69.47
CA GLU A 10 -67.68 20.79 -69.34
C GLU A 10 -67.37 21.09 -67.86
N ASN A 11 -66.09 21.04 -67.47
CA ASN A 11 -65.57 21.91 -66.40
C ASN A 11 -64.03 22.04 -66.43
N THR A 12 -63.61 23.26 -66.75
CA THR A 12 -62.51 24.07 -66.19
C THR A 12 -61.58 23.46 -65.12
N TRP A 13 -60.26 23.64 -65.31
CA TRP A 13 -59.32 23.91 -64.20
C TRP A 13 -58.12 24.75 -64.69
N ARG A 14 -58.04 26.00 -64.21
CA ARG A 14 -56.88 26.90 -64.29
C ARG A 14 -56.09 26.75 -62.98
N GLY A 15 -54.76 26.76 -63.03
CA GLY A 15 -53.94 26.76 -61.81
C GLY A 15 -52.44 26.92 -62.05
N GLN A 16 -52.02 28.14 -62.37
CA GLN A 16 -50.75 28.80 -62.03
C GLN A 16 -49.58 27.92 -61.50
N CYS A 17 -48.56 27.69 -62.33
CA CYS A 17 -47.23 27.26 -61.89
C CYS A 17 -46.47 28.48 -61.34
N VAL A 18 -46.55 28.68 -60.02
CA VAL A 18 -45.74 29.63 -59.26
C VAL A 18 -44.32 29.07 -59.08
N ALA A 19 -43.34 29.93 -59.31
CA ALA A 19 -41.92 29.72 -59.10
C ALA A 19 -41.60 29.37 -57.63
N VAL A 20 -40.89 28.26 -57.41
CA VAL A 20 -40.06 28.02 -56.20
C VAL A 20 -38.87 27.13 -56.60
N LEU A 21 -37.85 27.74 -57.20
CA LEU A 21 -36.49 27.17 -57.27
C LEU A 21 -35.79 27.51 -55.95
N VAL A 22 -36.18 26.83 -54.86
CA VAL A 22 -35.36 26.81 -53.64
C VAL A 22 -34.30 25.74 -53.87
N ALA A 23 -33.18 26.18 -54.45
CA ALA A 23 -31.93 25.45 -54.38
C ALA A 23 -31.54 25.36 -52.90
N VAL A 24 -31.99 24.30 -52.23
CA VAL A 24 -31.39 23.83 -50.97
C VAL A 24 -30.01 23.31 -51.36
N LEU A 25 -29.05 24.23 -51.50
CA LEU A 25 -27.64 23.91 -51.34
C LEU A 25 -27.53 23.36 -49.93
N TRP A 26 -27.53 22.03 -49.83
CA TRP A 26 -26.98 21.32 -48.71
C TRP A 26 -25.51 21.75 -48.63
N PHE A 27 -25.26 22.82 -47.88
CA PHE A 27 -23.97 23.04 -47.24
C PHE A 27 -23.77 21.83 -46.32
N VAL A 28 -23.24 20.75 -46.89
CA VAL A 28 -22.53 19.73 -46.13
C VAL A 28 -21.31 20.47 -45.60
N ILE A 29 -21.49 21.16 -44.47
CA ILE A 29 -20.38 21.68 -43.68
C ILE A 29 -19.56 20.42 -43.40
N PRO A 30 -18.32 20.31 -43.90
CA PRO A 30 -17.47 19.21 -43.50
C PRO A 30 -17.40 19.29 -41.98
N VAL A 31 -17.97 18.30 -41.30
CA VAL A 31 -17.70 18.10 -39.89
C VAL A 31 -16.22 17.79 -39.86
N HIS A 32 -15.41 18.83 -39.66
CA HIS A 32 -14.01 18.66 -39.35
C HIS A 32 -13.99 17.85 -38.07
N VAL A 33 -13.78 16.55 -38.22
CA VAL A 33 -13.43 15.67 -37.12
C VAL A 33 -12.12 16.24 -36.60
N GLN A 34 -12.23 17.11 -35.60
CA GLN A 34 -11.11 17.77 -34.99
C GLN A 34 -10.29 16.67 -34.34
N ALA A 35 -9.11 16.39 -34.89
CA ALA A 35 -8.26 15.33 -34.37
C ALA A 35 -7.98 15.56 -32.88
N ASP A 36 -7.98 14.48 -32.09
CA ASP A 36 -7.77 14.55 -30.65
C ASP A 36 -6.37 15.10 -30.35
N ARG A 37 -6.26 15.78 -29.22
CA ARG A 37 -5.02 16.42 -28.76
C ARG A 37 -4.83 16.18 -27.28
N LEU A 38 -3.61 15.78 -26.89
CA LEU A 38 -3.21 15.72 -25.50
C LEU A 38 -2.01 16.64 -25.29
N ILE A 39 -2.06 17.42 -24.22
CA ILE A 39 -0.93 18.22 -23.72
C ILE A 39 -0.40 17.49 -22.50
N LEU A 40 0.85 17.08 -22.56
CA LEU A 40 1.52 16.43 -21.44
C LEU A 40 2.04 17.47 -20.44
N ARG A 41 2.30 17.05 -19.20
CA ARG A 41 2.83 17.91 -18.12
C ARG A 41 4.25 18.40 -18.39
N ASP A 42 4.99 17.73 -19.27
CA ASP A 42 6.28 18.19 -19.80
C ASP A 42 6.15 19.15 -21.01
N LEU A 43 4.93 19.63 -21.26
CA LEU A 43 4.55 20.56 -22.33
C LEU A 43 4.64 19.97 -23.75
N ARG A 44 4.91 18.67 -23.90
CA ARG A 44 4.82 18.01 -25.21
C ARG A 44 3.36 17.97 -25.68
N LEU A 45 3.13 18.44 -26.90
CA LEU A 45 1.84 18.35 -27.58
C LEU A 45 1.80 17.08 -28.43
N LEU A 46 0.88 16.17 -28.09
CA LEU A 46 0.52 15.03 -28.92
C LEU A 46 -0.67 15.44 -29.79
N SER A 47 -0.39 15.87 -31.02
CA SER A 47 -1.41 16.22 -32.02
C SER A 47 -1.63 15.08 -33.02
N ASN A 48 -2.80 15.06 -33.66
CA ASN A 48 -3.16 14.06 -34.68
C ASN A 48 -3.22 12.62 -34.15
N ILE A 49 -3.52 12.47 -32.86
CA ILE A 49 -3.80 11.17 -32.24
C ILE A 49 -5.31 10.92 -32.27
N THR A 50 -5.72 9.66 -32.13
CA THR A 50 -7.12 9.31 -31.84
C THR A 50 -7.16 8.56 -30.51
N VAL A 51 -7.93 9.08 -29.55
CA VAL A 51 -8.18 8.44 -28.27
C VAL A 51 -9.18 7.30 -28.48
N ILE A 52 -8.67 6.08 -28.44
CA ILE A 52 -9.49 4.87 -28.63
C ILE A 52 -10.30 4.53 -27.37
N GLY A 53 -9.81 4.95 -26.20
CA GLY A 53 -10.51 4.81 -24.92
C GLY A 53 -9.66 5.30 -23.76
N PHE A 54 -10.28 5.39 -22.58
CA PHE A 54 -9.58 5.71 -21.35
C PHE A 54 -10.25 5.02 -20.18
N ASP A 55 -9.46 4.69 -19.17
CA ASP A 55 -9.90 4.05 -17.93
C ASP A 55 -9.05 4.61 -16.77
N GLU A 56 -9.09 4.00 -15.60
CA GLU A 56 -8.33 4.47 -14.43
C GLU A 56 -6.80 4.40 -14.65
N GLU A 57 -6.30 3.63 -15.61
CA GLU A 57 -4.87 3.54 -15.88
C GLU A 57 -4.35 4.74 -16.67
N GLY A 58 -5.19 5.29 -17.54
CA GLY A 58 -4.81 6.37 -18.44
C GLY A 58 -5.60 6.36 -19.73
N VAL A 59 -5.01 6.99 -20.74
CA VAL A 59 -5.62 7.23 -22.04
C VAL A 59 -4.92 6.36 -23.08
N LYS A 60 -5.70 5.54 -23.79
CA LYS A 60 -5.21 4.69 -24.88
C LYS A 60 -5.35 5.45 -26.20
N VAL A 61 -4.26 5.53 -26.94
CA VAL A 61 -4.21 6.19 -28.26
C VAL A 61 -3.95 5.17 -29.39
N THR A 62 -4.14 5.59 -30.65
CA THR A 62 -4.15 4.73 -31.85
C THR A 62 -2.91 3.85 -32.03
N ASP A 63 -1.74 4.29 -31.54
CA ASP A 63 -0.49 3.50 -31.56
C ASP A 63 -0.42 2.45 -30.43
N ASN A 64 -1.55 2.19 -29.76
CA ASN A 64 -1.70 1.31 -28.60
C ASN A 64 -0.81 1.69 -27.40
N ASN A 65 -0.31 2.92 -27.38
CA ASN A 65 0.38 3.48 -26.24
C ASN A 65 -0.64 3.89 -25.18
N LEU A 66 -0.43 3.43 -23.96
CA LEU A 66 -1.15 3.90 -22.78
C LEU A 66 -0.39 5.11 -22.22
N ILE A 67 -1.06 6.27 -22.16
CA ILE A 67 -0.53 7.48 -21.55
C ILE A 67 -1.16 7.61 -20.15
N PRO A 68 -0.40 7.43 -19.06
CA PRO A 68 -0.93 7.53 -17.72
C PRO A 68 -1.47 8.92 -17.39
N TRP A 69 -2.49 8.99 -16.54
CA TRP A 69 -3.08 10.27 -16.13
C TRP A 69 -2.09 11.24 -15.47
N HIS A 70 -1.02 10.75 -14.82
CA HIS A 70 0.00 11.62 -14.23
C HIS A 70 0.85 12.36 -15.26
N GLU A 71 0.87 11.91 -16.53
CA GLU A 71 1.61 12.57 -17.60
C GLU A 71 0.76 13.61 -18.33
N ILE A 72 -0.57 13.58 -18.18
CA ILE A 72 -1.51 14.42 -18.94
C ILE A 72 -1.80 15.70 -18.15
N GLU A 73 -1.53 16.84 -18.77
CA GLU A 73 -1.92 18.17 -18.25
C GLU A 73 -3.32 18.53 -18.73
N LEU A 74 -3.57 18.45 -20.03
CA LEU A 74 -4.85 18.79 -20.66
C LEU A 74 -5.13 17.86 -21.85
N GLY A 75 -6.40 17.76 -22.24
CA GLY A 75 -6.78 17.01 -23.43
C GLY A 75 -8.06 17.55 -24.07
N THR A 76 -8.10 17.52 -25.39
CA THR A 76 -9.30 17.75 -26.19
C THR A 76 -9.55 16.51 -27.01
N ILE A 77 -10.66 15.84 -26.72
CA ILE A 77 -11.06 14.60 -27.38
C ILE A 77 -12.47 14.76 -27.99
N SER A 78 -13.02 13.67 -28.53
CA SER A 78 -14.37 13.67 -29.08
C SER A 78 -15.42 14.26 -28.10
N PRO A 79 -16.31 15.16 -28.56
CA PRO A 79 -17.22 15.90 -27.66
C PRO A 79 -18.12 15.03 -26.79
N ASP A 80 -18.47 13.84 -27.27
CA ASP A 80 -19.27 12.84 -26.56
C ASP A 80 -18.55 12.23 -25.35
N LYS A 81 -17.21 12.25 -25.32
CA LYS A 81 -16.39 11.66 -24.25
C LYS A 81 -15.68 12.70 -23.38
N GLN A 82 -15.65 13.97 -23.80
CA GLN A 82 -14.88 15.03 -23.15
C GLN A 82 -15.21 15.20 -21.65
N ALA A 83 -16.50 15.14 -21.29
CA ALA A 83 -16.92 15.30 -19.90
C ALA A 83 -16.36 14.20 -18.97
N ASP A 84 -16.38 12.94 -19.40
CA ASP A 84 -15.83 11.82 -18.65
C ASP A 84 -14.31 11.85 -18.59
N PHE A 85 -13.66 12.27 -19.68
CA PHE A 85 -12.22 12.48 -19.73
C PHE A 85 -11.78 13.55 -18.70
N ASP A 86 -12.45 14.70 -18.69
CA ASP A 86 -12.13 15.79 -17.76
C ASP A 86 -12.39 15.39 -16.31
N ARG A 87 -13.44 14.61 -16.07
CA ARG A 87 -13.73 14.04 -14.75
C ARG A 87 -12.59 13.13 -14.27
N LEU A 88 -12.18 12.13 -15.07
CA LEU A 88 -11.10 11.22 -14.69
C LEU A 88 -9.75 11.93 -14.57
N ARG A 89 -9.43 12.87 -15.47
CA ARG A 89 -8.24 13.71 -15.37
C ARG A 89 -8.20 14.47 -14.05
N LYS A 90 -9.32 15.07 -13.65
CA LYS A 90 -9.42 15.83 -12.39
C LYS A 90 -9.31 14.91 -11.16
N GLU A 91 -10.01 13.78 -11.17
CA GLU A 91 -10.06 12.86 -10.03
C GLU A 91 -8.76 12.07 -9.84
N LEU A 92 -8.06 11.71 -10.92
CA LEU A 92 -6.90 10.81 -10.88
C LEU A 92 -5.58 11.50 -11.25
N GLY A 93 -5.61 12.47 -12.17
CA GLY A 93 -4.40 13.08 -12.71
C GLY A 93 -3.56 13.82 -11.67
N ASP A 94 -4.19 14.63 -10.81
CA ASP A 94 -3.48 15.38 -9.77
C ASP A 94 -2.94 14.48 -8.65
N PRO A 95 -3.72 13.55 -8.05
CA PRO A 95 -3.19 12.60 -7.07
C PRO A 95 -2.05 11.75 -7.63
N LEU A 96 -2.21 11.17 -8.83
CA LEU A 96 -1.18 10.32 -9.44
C LEU A 96 0.10 11.12 -9.76
N PHE A 97 -0.04 12.37 -10.23
CA PHE A 97 1.11 13.24 -10.45
C PHE A 97 1.86 13.54 -9.15
N ARG A 98 1.14 13.85 -8.06
CA ARG A 98 1.77 14.08 -6.74
C ARG A 98 2.49 12.84 -6.24
N ILE A 99 1.85 11.66 -6.33
CA ILE A 99 2.50 10.38 -5.97
C ILE A 99 3.79 10.20 -6.78
N HIS A 100 3.72 10.36 -8.10
CA HIS A 100 4.86 10.19 -8.98
C HIS A 100 6.03 11.12 -8.59
N GLN A 101 5.76 12.40 -8.36
CA GLN A 101 6.79 13.37 -7.94
C GLN A 101 7.38 13.03 -6.57
N ARG A 102 6.54 12.68 -5.60
CA ARG A 102 6.98 12.36 -4.22
C ARG A 102 7.86 11.12 -4.17
N LEU A 103 7.47 10.07 -4.88
CA LEU A 103 8.29 8.86 -5.05
C LEU A 103 9.62 9.17 -5.75
N LYS A 104 9.60 10.00 -6.80
CA LYS A 104 10.81 10.41 -7.54
C LYS A 104 11.85 11.07 -6.64
N VAL A 105 11.42 11.92 -5.68
CA VAL A 105 12.31 12.63 -4.75
C VAL A 105 12.51 11.90 -3.42
N GLY A 106 11.88 10.74 -3.21
CA GLY A 106 11.98 9.96 -1.98
C GLY A 106 11.18 10.50 -0.79
N ASP A 107 10.21 11.39 -1.01
CA ASP A 107 9.34 11.93 0.04
C ASP A 107 8.13 11.00 0.27
N TYR A 108 8.36 9.89 0.97
CA TYR A 108 7.33 8.88 1.22
C TYR A 108 6.24 9.36 2.17
N ALA A 109 6.59 10.17 3.17
CA ALA A 109 5.62 10.78 4.07
C ALA A 109 4.64 11.69 3.30
N GLY A 110 5.17 12.53 2.39
CA GLY A 110 4.37 13.39 1.53
C GLY A 110 3.61 12.67 0.41
N ALA A 111 3.93 11.40 0.13
CA ALA A 111 3.18 10.57 -0.82
C ALA A 111 1.89 9.99 -0.23
N ARG A 112 1.76 9.96 1.11
CA ARG A 112 0.64 9.30 1.80
C ARG A 112 -0.72 9.86 1.40
N GLU A 113 -0.96 11.15 1.63
CA GLU A 113 -2.27 11.79 1.40
C GLU A 113 -2.80 11.54 -0.03
N PRO A 114 -2.04 11.82 -1.11
CA PRO A 114 -2.55 11.56 -2.46
C PRO A 114 -2.70 10.07 -2.77
N ALA A 115 -1.89 9.18 -2.18
CA ALA A 115 -2.01 7.74 -2.38
C ALA A 115 -3.26 7.15 -1.71
N GLU A 116 -3.52 7.51 -0.45
CA GLU A 116 -4.71 7.07 0.29
C GLU A 116 -6.01 7.51 -0.41
N ALA A 117 -6.04 8.73 -0.95
CA ALA A 117 -7.21 9.28 -1.63
C ALA A 117 -7.72 8.43 -2.81
N ILE A 118 -6.83 7.64 -3.43
CA ILE A 118 -7.16 6.80 -4.59
C ILE A 118 -6.90 5.31 -4.36
N PHE A 119 -6.37 4.91 -3.20
CA PHE A 119 -5.94 3.54 -2.93
C PHE A 119 -7.06 2.51 -3.15
N ASP A 120 -8.26 2.77 -2.63
CA ASP A 120 -9.41 1.87 -2.80
C ASP A 120 -9.80 1.62 -4.26
N ARG A 121 -9.54 2.58 -5.16
CA ARG A 121 -9.79 2.43 -6.60
C ARG A 121 -8.75 1.52 -7.27
N TYR A 122 -7.53 1.46 -6.75
CA TYR A 122 -6.42 0.72 -7.36
C TYR A 122 -6.07 -0.59 -6.67
N LYS A 123 -6.48 -0.81 -5.41
CA LYS A 123 -6.05 -1.95 -4.59
C LYS A 123 -6.41 -3.32 -5.13
N ASN A 124 -7.36 -3.40 -6.08
CA ASN A 124 -7.79 -4.63 -6.75
C ASN A 124 -7.33 -4.74 -8.21
N ARG A 125 -6.56 -3.76 -8.72
CA ARG A 125 -6.08 -3.71 -10.11
C ARG A 125 -4.70 -4.35 -10.25
N ASP A 126 -4.31 -4.66 -11.48
CA ASP A 126 -3.08 -5.39 -11.86
C ASP A 126 -2.27 -4.61 -12.90
N SER A 127 -1.86 -3.40 -12.57
CA SER A 127 -1.21 -2.48 -13.51
C SER A 127 -0.01 -1.77 -12.88
N LYS A 128 0.78 -1.09 -13.73
CA LYS A 128 1.89 -0.24 -13.28
C LYS A 128 1.42 0.91 -12.39
N VAL A 129 0.29 1.54 -12.73
CA VAL A 129 -0.28 2.62 -11.92
C VAL A 129 -0.78 2.07 -10.58
N ALA A 130 -1.46 0.92 -10.58
CA ALA A 130 -1.89 0.27 -9.35
C ALA A 130 -0.71 -0.10 -8.45
N TYR A 131 0.39 -0.60 -9.02
CA TYR A 131 1.61 -0.88 -8.27
C TYR A 131 2.20 0.40 -7.65
N MET A 132 2.29 1.49 -8.42
CA MET A 132 2.75 2.78 -7.92
C MET A 132 1.90 3.29 -6.75
N VAL A 133 0.58 3.22 -6.87
CA VAL A 133 -0.34 3.63 -5.80
C VAL A 133 -0.17 2.74 -4.57
N CYS A 134 -0.19 1.41 -4.72
CA CYS A 134 -0.04 0.48 -3.60
C CYS A 134 1.32 0.68 -2.90
N GLN A 135 2.42 0.81 -3.64
CA GLN A 135 3.73 1.02 -3.05
C GLN A 135 3.82 2.37 -2.32
N ALA A 136 3.27 3.44 -2.91
CA ALA A 136 3.20 4.74 -2.26
C ALA A 136 2.38 4.71 -0.97
N THR A 137 1.24 4.00 -0.96
CA THR A 137 0.42 3.81 0.25
C THR A 137 1.21 3.04 1.31
N MET A 138 1.87 1.93 0.95
CA MET A 138 2.70 1.15 1.89
C MET A 138 3.79 2.02 2.52
N TRP A 139 4.62 2.68 1.71
CA TRP A 139 5.72 3.51 2.23
C TRP A 139 5.22 4.75 2.97
N GLY A 140 4.10 5.33 2.56
CA GLY A 140 3.47 6.45 3.25
C GLY A 140 2.94 6.08 4.64
N ARG A 141 2.31 4.91 4.77
CA ARG A 141 1.88 4.35 6.07
C ARG A 141 3.09 4.04 6.96
N LEU A 142 4.13 3.39 6.42
CA LEU A 142 5.37 3.10 7.15
C LEU A 142 6.07 4.38 7.64
N ALA A 143 6.15 5.42 6.82
CA ALA A 143 6.76 6.71 7.18
C ALA A 143 6.01 7.44 8.32
N GLN A 144 4.77 7.06 8.60
CA GLN A 144 3.95 7.59 9.69
C GLN A 144 3.81 6.62 10.86
N GLY A 145 4.60 5.53 10.89
CA GLY A 145 4.56 4.53 11.94
C GLY A 145 3.31 3.63 11.93
N GLU A 146 2.56 3.59 10.83
CA GLU A 146 1.36 2.74 10.67
C GLU A 146 1.72 1.40 10.04
N ARG A 147 2.56 0.63 10.75
CA ARG A 147 3.12 -0.64 10.27
C ARG A 147 2.04 -1.67 9.97
N GLU A 148 1.07 -1.79 10.87
CA GLU A 148 -0.03 -2.75 10.77
C GLU A 148 -0.86 -2.50 9.49
N ALA A 149 -1.20 -1.23 9.24
CA ALA A 149 -1.98 -0.84 8.07
C ALA A 149 -1.18 -0.94 6.76
N ALA A 150 0.16 -0.93 6.80
CA ALA A 150 1.00 -1.07 5.61
C ALA A 150 0.96 -2.48 4.99
N LEU A 151 0.45 -3.49 5.70
CA LEU A 151 0.34 -4.85 5.18
C LEU A 151 -0.63 -5.00 4.01
N GLU A 152 -1.80 -4.35 4.06
CA GLU A 152 -2.79 -4.39 2.97
C GLU A 152 -2.16 -3.96 1.63
N PRO A 153 -1.58 -2.74 1.49
CA PRO A 153 -0.95 -2.33 0.25
C PRO A 153 0.28 -3.18 -0.12
N TYR A 154 1.04 -3.69 0.86
CA TYR A 154 2.14 -4.61 0.59
C TYR A 154 1.67 -5.91 -0.09
N PHE A 155 0.57 -6.50 0.39
CA PHE A 155 -0.01 -7.68 -0.23
C PHE A 155 -0.62 -7.40 -1.61
N CYS A 156 -1.18 -6.20 -1.83
CA CYS A 156 -1.55 -5.74 -3.16
C CYS A 156 -0.32 -5.67 -4.09
N CYS A 157 0.81 -5.13 -3.62
CA CYS A 157 2.07 -5.14 -4.38
C CYS A 157 2.51 -6.57 -4.74
N LEU A 158 2.53 -7.49 -3.78
CA LEU A 158 2.89 -8.90 -4.05
C LEU A 158 1.96 -9.55 -5.09
N ARG A 159 0.64 -9.30 -5.01
CA ARG A 159 -0.34 -9.78 -6.00
C ARG A 159 -0.01 -9.27 -7.41
N ILE A 160 0.24 -7.98 -7.55
CA ILE A 160 0.54 -7.34 -8.85
C ILE A 160 1.86 -7.91 -9.41
N MET A 161 2.93 -7.90 -8.62
CA MET A 161 4.24 -8.40 -9.04
C MET A 161 4.21 -9.87 -9.46
N LYS A 162 3.41 -10.70 -8.78
CA LYS A 162 3.22 -12.10 -9.13
C LYS A 162 2.55 -12.27 -10.50
N LYS A 163 1.48 -11.52 -10.79
CA LYS A 163 0.80 -11.57 -12.10
C LYS A 163 1.67 -10.99 -13.21
N SER A 164 2.48 -9.98 -12.89
CA SER A 164 3.39 -9.30 -13.80
C SER A 164 4.81 -9.85 -13.81
N ALA A 165 5.05 -11.06 -13.27
CA ALA A 165 6.39 -11.64 -13.15
C ALA A 165 7.14 -11.81 -14.49
N ARG A 166 6.44 -11.67 -15.63
CA ARG A 166 6.99 -11.72 -16.99
C ARG A 166 7.33 -10.33 -17.56
N THR A 167 6.90 -9.24 -16.93
CA THR A 167 7.04 -7.86 -17.44
C THR A 167 7.70 -6.97 -16.38
N SER A 168 9.01 -6.75 -16.51
CA SER A 168 9.80 -5.90 -15.60
C SER A 168 9.31 -4.44 -15.55
N GLU A 169 8.58 -3.99 -16.57
CA GLU A 169 8.04 -2.63 -16.66
C GLU A 169 6.99 -2.30 -15.59
N VAL A 170 6.23 -3.30 -15.11
CA VAL A 170 5.16 -3.07 -14.12
C VAL A 170 5.74 -2.68 -12.76
N THR A 171 6.95 -3.16 -12.45
CA THR A 171 7.62 -2.90 -11.17
C THR A 171 8.52 -1.67 -11.18
N GLN A 172 8.58 -0.94 -12.31
CA GLN A 172 9.36 0.29 -12.38
C GLN A 172 8.59 1.46 -11.76
N LEU A 173 9.08 1.93 -10.64
CA LEU A 173 8.58 3.12 -9.96
C LEU A 173 9.41 4.35 -10.34
N PRO A 174 8.82 5.56 -10.23
CA PRO A 174 9.61 6.78 -10.29
C PRO A 174 10.58 6.87 -9.10
N GLY A 175 11.82 7.27 -9.38
CA GLY A 175 12.89 7.37 -8.38
C GLY A 175 13.85 6.17 -8.41
N SER A 176 14.74 6.11 -7.43
CA SER A 176 15.77 5.06 -7.33
C SER A 176 15.42 3.91 -6.39
N ARG A 177 14.47 4.11 -5.47
CA ARG A 177 14.07 3.08 -4.50
C ARG A 177 13.14 2.06 -5.17
N SER A 178 13.46 0.80 -5.00
CA SER A 178 12.57 -0.33 -5.28
C SER A 178 12.15 -1.01 -3.98
N LEU A 179 11.03 -1.73 -4.00
CA LEU A 179 10.67 -2.63 -2.91
C LEU A 179 11.73 -3.72 -2.79
N ASP A 180 12.41 -3.76 -1.65
CA ASP A 180 13.37 -4.81 -1.33
C ASP A 180 12.65 -5.99 -0.67
N TYR A 181 12.46 -7.06 -1.44
CA TYR A 181 11.78 -8.26 -0.98
C TYR A 181 12.41 -9.53 -1.56
N ASP A 182 12.38 -10.59 -0.77
CA ASP A 182 12.79 -11.90 -1.22
C ASP A 182 11.65 -12.54 -2.02
N LYS A 183 11.90 -12.82 -3.31
CA LYS A 183 10.89 -13.38 -4.22
C LYS A 183 10.42 -14.78 -3.85
N GLN A 184 11.25 -15.57 -3.15
CA GLN A 184 10.93 -16.94 -2.76
C GLN A 184 10.05 -16.96 -1.50
N THR A 185 10.35 -16.10 -0.54
CA THR A 185 9.69 -16.07 0.76
C THR A 185 8.57 -15.05 0.83
N GLY A 186 8.62 -13.98 0.03
CA GLY A 186 7.69 -12.85 0.13
C GLY A 186 7.90 -12.00 1.38
N LEU A 187 9.05 -12.12 2.05
CA LEU A 187 9.44 -11.24 3.16
C LEU A 187 10.13 -9.98 2.61
N THR A 188 9.93 -8.85 3.27
CA THR A 188 10.56 -7.56 2.91
C THR A 188 11.34 -6.98 4.09
N SER A 189 12.48 -6.36 3.80
CA SER A 189 13.31 -5.65 4.78
C SER A 189 12.66 -4.34 5.26
N ASP A 190 11.78 -3.75 4.44
CA ASP A 190 11.03 -2.53 4.77
C ASP A 190 10.13 -2.72 6.02
N MET A 191 9.73 -3.96 6.31
CA MET A 191 8.83 -4.28 7.40
C MET A 191 9.06 -5.68 7.95
N LEU A 192 9.69 -5.75 9.12
CA LEU A 192 9.77 -6.98 9.91
C LEU A 192 8.36 -7.52 10.29
N PRO A 193 8.13 -8.86 10.30
CA PRO A 193 6.89 -9.48 10.78
C PRO A 193 6.75 -9.40 12.32
N ILE A 194 6.66 -8.17 12.82
CA ILE A 194 6.38 -7.86 14.21
C ILE A 194 5.64 -6.53 14.29
N PHE A 195 4.58 -6.51 15.10
CA PHE A 195 3.63 -5.41 15.25
C PHE A 195 3.48 -5.09 16.73
N PHE A 196 3.38 -3.81 17.05
CA PHE A 196 3.56 -3.32 18.41
C PHE A 196 2.24 -2.79 19.00
N ASP A 197 1.32 -2.35 18.16
CA ASP A 197 0.05 -1.74 18.57
C ASP A 197 -1.10 -2.73 18.37
N ARG A 198 -1.69 -3.17 19.49
CA ARG A 198 -2.79 -4.14 19.50
C ARG A 198 -4.02 -3.64 18.75
N ASP A 199 -4.41 -2.39 18.98
CA ASP A 199 -5.65 -1.84 18.44
C ASP A 199 -5.51 -1.61 16.93
N LYS A 200 -4.34 -1.10 16.48
CA LYS A 200 -4.04 -0.98 15.05
C LYS A 200 -3.93 -2.35 14.38
N ALA A 201 -3.38 -3.35 15.05
CA ALA A 201 -3.30 -4.71 14.52
C ALA A 201 -4.70 -5.29 14.30
N ALA A 202 -5.60 -5.16 15.29
CA ALA A 202 -6.98 -5.60 15.19
C ALA A 202 -7.74 -4.89 14.05
N GLN A 203 -7.52 -3.58 13.86
CA GLN A 203 -8.12 -2.81 12.77
C GLN A 203 -7.60 -3.23 11.39
N ALA A 204 -6.30 -3.50 11.26
CA ALA A 204 -5.68 -3.87 10.00
C ALA A 204 -5.94 -5.33 9.59
N LEU A 205 -6.13 -6.22 10.56
CA LEU A 205 -6.28 -7.66 10.36
C LEU A 205 -7.31 -8.06 9.30
N PRO A 206 -8.56 -7.55 9.27
CA PRO A 206 -9.52 -7.90 8.24
C PRO A 206 -9.09 -7.46 6.83
N LEU A 207 -8.55 -6.23 6.70
CA LEU A 207 -8.10 -5.68 5.41
C LEU A 207 -6.89 -6.45 4.87
N ALA A 208 -5.90 -6.71 5.72
CA ALA A 208 -4.73 -7.51 5.39
C ALA A 208 -5.12 -8.95 5.03
N SER A 209 -6.09 -9.56 5.72
CA SER A 209 -6.60 -10.90 5.40
C SER A 209 -7.23 -10.96 4.01
N THR A 210 -8.07 -9.97 3.66
CA THR A 210 -8.66 -9.87 2.33
C THR A 210 -7.58 -9.71 1.26
N ALA A 211 -6.61 -8.82 1.48
CA ALA A 211 -5.50 -8.63 0.54
C ALA A 211 -4.64 -9.90 0.39
N ALA A 212 -4.31 -10.58 1.50
CA ALA A 212 -3.53 -11.81 1.49
C ALA A 212 -4.22 -12.94 0.70
N THR A 213 -5.53 -13.12 0.89
CA THR A 213 -6.30 -14.13 0.15
C THR A 213 -6.39 -13.83 -1.35
N SER A 214 -6.42 -12.55 -1.73
CA SER A 214 -6.45 -12.11 -3.15
C SER A 214 -5.17 -12.46 -3.95
N ILE A 215 -4.06 -12.79 -3.28
CA ILE A 215 -2.82 -13.25 -3.93
C ILE A 215 -3.01 -14.65 -4.57
N GLY A 216 -3.95 -15.45 -4.04
CA GLY A 216 -4.29 -16.78 -4.54
C GLY A 216 -3.40 -17.92 -4.02
N SER A 217 -3.62 -19.14 -4.53
CA SER A 217 -3.07 -20.40 -4.00
C SER A 217 -1.54 -20.53 -4.00
N SER A 218 -0.85 -19.74 -4.80
CA SER A 218 0.62 -19.65 -4.84
C SER A 218 1.16 -18.39 -4.16
N ALA A 219 0.50 -17.91 -3.10
CA ALA A 219 1.06 -16.88 -2.24
C ALA A 219 2.33 -17.42 -1.56
N PRO A 220 3.42 -16.64 -1.48
CA PRO A 220 4.62 -17.08 -0.79
C PRO A 220 4.35 -17.17 0.72
N ASP A 221 4.97 -18.13 1.38
CA ASP A 221 4.70 -18.47 2.78
C ASP A 221 5.00 -17.33 3.77
N GLY A 222 5.83 -16.34 3.41
CA GLY A 222 6.04 -15.13 4.23
C GLY A 222 4.78 -14.29 4.42
N VAL A 223 3.80 -14.38 3.51
CA VAL A 223 2.46 -13.79 3.73
C VAL A 223 1.80 -14.41 4.96
N LEU A 224 1.93 -15.73 5.14
CA LEU A 224 1.38 -16.44 6.30
C LEU A 224 2.10 -16.03 7.58
N VAL A 225 3.40 -15.75 7.53
CA VAL A 225 4.19 -15.24 8.66
C VAL A 225 3.68 -13.87 9.10
N TYR A 226 3.51 -12.92 8.16
CA TYR A 226 2.95 -11.61 8.47
C TYR A 226 1.54 -11.70 9.07
N MET A 227 0.67 -12.53 8.47
CA MET A 227 -0.70 -12.72 8.97
C MET A 227 -0.73 -13.34 10.36
N ALA A 228 0.11 -14.34 10.64
CA ALA A 228 0.21 -14.94 11.97
C ALA A 228 0.72 -13.92 13.00
N SER A 229 1.78 -13.16 12.70
CA SER A 229 2.28 -12.13 13.61
C SER A 229 1.25 -11.01 13.83
N LEU A 230 0.52 -10.59 12.80
CA LEU A 230 -0.51 -9.55 12.93
C LEU A 230 -1.66 -10.04 13.82
N ALA A 231 -2.11 -11.29 13.63
CA ALA A 231 -3.13 -11.90 14.47
C ALA A 231 -2.68 -12.05 15.93
N ILE A 232 -1.41 -12.42 16.19
CA ILE A 232 -0.85 -12.44 17.55
C ILE A 232 -0.88 -11.05 18.18
N ALA A 233 -0.48 -10.01 17.45
CA ALA A 233 -0.51 -8.64 17.96
C ALA A 233 -1.94 -8.15 18.23
N ALA A 234 -2.91 -8.60 17.44
CA ALA A 234 -4.34 -8.36 17.66
C ALA A 234 -4.96 -9.22 18.77
N GLU A 235 -4.19 -10.12 19.39
CA GLU A 235 -4.65 -11.15 20.36
C GLU A 235 -5.68 -12.14 19.79
N ASP A 236 -5.77 -12.29 18.46
CA ASP A 236 -6.54 -13.35 17.80
C ASP A 236 -5.68 -14.61 17.63
N PHE A 237 -5.42 -15.30 18.75
CA PHE A 237 -4.55 -16.47 18.78
C PHE A 237 -5.09 -17.65 17.96
N VAL A 238 -6.42 -17.76 17.82
CA VAL A 238 -7.05 -18.81 17.02
C VAL A 238 -6.72 -18.60 15.54
N GLN A 239 -6.86 -17.37 15.05
CA GLN A 239 -6.51 -17.05 13.68
C GLN A 239 -4.99 -17.14 13.45
N ALA A 240 -4.17 -16.69 14.41
CA ALA A 240 -2.72 -16.83 14.35
C ALA A 240 -2.29 -18.29 14.16
N GLU A 241 -2.82 -19.21 14.97
CA GLU A 241 -2.51 -20.63 14.89
C GLU A 241 -2.91 -21.22 13.53
N SER A 242 -4.06 -20.79 12.99
CA SER A 242 -4.54 -21.19 11.66
C SER A 242 -3.56 -20.79 10.54
N TRP A 243 -3.04 -19.56 10.59
CA TRP A 243 -2.02 -19.08 9.65
C TRP A 243 -0.68 -19.83 9.82
N GLN A 244 -0.23 -20.00 11.06
CA GLN A 244 1.02 -20.67 11.39
C GLN A 244 1.06 -22.12 10.90
N LYS A 245 -0.02 -22.90 11.10
CA LYS A 245 -0.14 -24.30 10.65
C LYS A 245 -0.04 -24.47 9.12
N ARG A 246 -0.19 -23.39 8.36
CA ARG A 246 -0.13 -23.41 6.89
C ARG A 246 1.26 -23.12 6.34
N ILE A 247 2.21 -22.67 7.16
CA ILE A 247 3.60 -22.47 6.76
C ILE A 247 4.23 -23.84 6.50
N ARG A 248 4.57 -24.14 5.23
CA ARG A 248 5.07 -25.46 4.78
C ARG A 248 6.41 -25.36 4.04
N SER A 249 7.03 -24.19 4.05
CA SER A 249 8.21 -23.90 3.26
C SER A 249 9.44 -24.74 3.61
N GLY A 250 10.15 -25.17 2.56
CA GLY A 250 11.48 -25.76 2.66
C GLY A 250 12.59 -24.73 2.97
N ASN A 251 12.31 -23.44 2.79
CA ASN A 251 13.27 -22.35 2.92
C ASN A 251 13.75 -22.22 4.39
N PRO A 252 15.07 -22.18 4.65
CA PRO A 252 15.62 -22.11 6.01
C PRO A 252 15.07 -20.95 6.85
N THR A 253 14.95 -19.76 6.27
CA THR A 253 14.38 -18.58 6.93
C THR A 253 12.94 -18.85 7.37
N LEU A 254 12.11 -19.41 6.49
CA LEU A 254 10.71 -19.67 6.79
C LEU A 254 10.49 -20.81 7.81
N LYS A 255 11.40 -21.80 7.87
CA LYS A 255 11.31 -22.93 8.82
C LYS A 255 11.44 -22.52 10.28
N GLN A 256 12.07 -21.38 10.56
CA GLN A 256 12.32 -20.89 11.91
C GLN A 256 11.13 -20.09 12.47
N TRP A 257 10.29 -19.53 11.61
CA TRP A 257 9.17 -18.67 12.02
C TRP A 257 8.13 -19.33 12.91
N PRO A 258 7.76 -20.62 12.78
CA PRO A 258 6.84 -21.25 13.72
C PRO A 258 7.31 -21.16 15.18
N ILE A 259 8.62 -21.27 15.45
CA ILE A 259 9.16 -21.13 16.80
C ILE A 259 9.07 -19.67 17.26
N ILE A 260 9.46 -18.73 16.40
CA ILE A 260 9.42 -17.28 16.67
C ILE A 260 7.99 -16.82 16.98
N LEU A 261 7.01 -17.22 16.15
CA LEU A 261 5.59 -16.92 16.34
C LEU A 261 5.04 -17.54 17.63
N THR A 262 5.46 -18.76 17.96
CA THR A 262 5.07 -19.42 19.23
C THR A 262 5.59 -18.63 20.43
N ALA A 263 6.85 -18.21 20.41
CA ALA A 263 7.43 -17.40 21.47
C ALA A 263 6.74 -16.02 21.58
N GLN A 264 6.40 -15.39 20.45
CA GLN A 264 5.63 -14.15 20.43
C GLN A 264 4.25 -14.32 21.08
N ALA A 265 3.52 -15.38 20.74
CA ALA A 265 2.22 -15.68 21.34
C ALA A 265 2.34 -15.94 22.86
N ARG A 266 3.35 -16.71 23.28
CA ARG A 266 3.65 -16.94 24.71
C ARG A 266 3.94 -15.65 25.47
N ILE A 267 4.70 -14.73 24.88
CA ILE A 267 4.96 -13.41 25.49
C ILE A 267 3.65 -12.64 25.69
N GLN A 268 2.76 -12.64 24.70
CA GLN A 268 1.47 -11.94 24.80
C GLN A 268 0.53 -12.56 25.84
N THR A 269 0.61 -13.88 26.05
CA THR A 269 -0.18 -14.57 27.08
C THR A 269 0.50 -14.63 28.45
N GLY A 270 1.70 -14.06 28.59
CA GLY A 270 2.46 -13.99 29.84
C GLY A 270 3.34 -15.21 30.16
N ASP A 271 3.43 -16.20 29.27
CA ASP A 271 4.37 -17.32 29.38
C ASP A 271 5.79 -16.91 28.95
N LEU A 272 6.40 -16.03 29.74
CA LEU A 272 7.74 -15.51 29.47
C LEU A 272 8.82 -16.59 29.58
N ILE A 273 8.62 -17.56 30.48
CA ILE A 273 9.58 -18.65 30.70
C ILE A 273 9.60 -19.59 29.49
N GLY A 274 8.42 -19.98 29.00
CA GLY A 274 8.31 -20.80 27.80
C GLY A 274 8.86 -20.08 26.57
N ALA A 275 8.59 -18.79 26.39
CA ALA A 275 9.14 -18.02 25.27
C ALA A 275 10.68 -18.01 25.28
N ARG A 276 11.30 -17.79 26.46
CA ARG A 276 12.75 -17.83 26.61
C ARG A 276 13.32 -19.22 26.32
N ALA A 277 12.70 -20.26 26.88
CA ALA A 277 13.14 -21.64 26.69
C ALA A 277 13.14 -22.07 25.21
N ASP A 278 12.22 -21.54 24.40
CA ASP A 278 12.17 -21.81 22.97
C ASP A 278 13.26 -21.04 22.18
N LEU A 279 13.56 -19.79 22.55
CA LEU A 279 14.42 -18.89 21.78
C LEU A 279 15.90 -18.97 22.15
N GLU A 280 16.21 -19.01 23.45
CA GLU A 280 17.59 -18.89 23.96
C GLU A 280 18.55 -19.96 23.39
N PRO A 281 18.19 -21.26 23.32
CA PRO A 281 19.09 -22.28 22.77
C PRO A 281 19.37 -22.13 21.27
N LEU A 282 18.51 -21.40 20.56
CA LEU A 282 18.53 -21.28 19.09
C LEU A 282 19.01 -19.90 18.62
N ILE A 283 19.25 -18.95 19.53
CA ILE A 283 19.41 -17.54 19.16
C ILE A 283 20.52 -17.30 18.13
N HIS A 284 21.64 -18.02 18.24
CA HIS A 284 22.78 -17.94 17.32
C HIS A 284 22.66 -18.84 16.08
N SER A 285 21.68 -19.76 16.04
CA SER A 285 21.44 -20.64 14.90
C SER A 285 20.33 -20.15 13.97
N PHE A 286 19.60 -19.09 14.37
CA PHE A 286 18.65 -18.41 13.48
C PHE A 286 19.37 -17.82 12.27
N GLU A 287 18.70 -17.86 11.11
CA GLU A 287 19.14 -17.15 9.91
C GLU A 287 19.30 -15.66 10.21
N THR A 288 20.30 -15.01 9.63
CA THR A 288 20.60 -13.59 9.87
C THR A 288 19.37 -12.69 9.74
N TRP A 289 18.48 -13.01 8.81
CA TRP A 289 17.23 -12.29 8.64
C TRP A 289 16.31 -12.45 9.88
N ASN A 290 16.16 -13.63 10.46
CA ASN A 290 15.26 -13.82 11.60
C ASN A 290 15.82 -13.34 12.95
N GLN A 291 17.15 -13.20 13.06
CA GLN A 291 17.84 -12.89 14.32
C GLN A 291 17.34 -11.62 15.04
N PRO A 292 17.12 -10.46 14.39
CA PRO A 292 16.66 -9.26 15.09
C PRO A 292 15.33 -9.47 15.82
N VAL A 293 14.37 -10.13 15.17
CA VAL A 293 13.06 -10.40 15.77
C VAL A 293 13.19 -11.41 16.91
N ALA A 294 14.00 -12.46 16.74
CA ALA A 294 14.25 -13.44 17.80
C ALA A 294 14.92 -12.82 19.03
N TRP A 295 15.95 -11.99 18.84
CA TRP A 295 16.62 -11.27 19.92
C TRP A 295 15.68 -10.31 20.66
N TYR A 296 14.84 -9.58 19.91
CA TYR A 296 13.85 -8.70 20.52
C TYR A 296 12.86 -9.47 21.41
N LEU A 297 12.31 -10.59 20.92
CA LEU A 297 11.39 -11.41 21.70
C LEU A 297 12.07 -12.07 22.91
N LEU A 298 13.29 -12.58 22.74
CA LEU A 298 14.11 -13.10 23.84
C LEU A 298 14.32 -12.04 24.92
N GLY A 299 14.71 -10.84 24.51
CA GLY A 299 14.91 -9.72 25.41
C GLY A 299 13.62 -9.29 26.13
N ILE A 300 12.48 -9.22 25.44
CA ILE A 300 11.18 -8.96 26.08
C ILE A 300 10.88 -10.01 27.15
N SER A 301 11.07 -11.29 26.84
CA SER A 301 10.76 -12.38 27.78
C SER A 301 11.55 -12.25 29.10
N GLY A 302 12.80 -11.77 29.04
CA GLY A 302 13.60 -11.47 30.22
C GLY A 302 13.19 -10.16 30.89
N ALA A 303 13.10 -9.07 30.11
CA ALA A 303 12.86 -7.71 30.59
C ALA A 303 11.48 -7.53 31.23
N ARG A 304 10.49 -8.36 30.88
CA ARG A 304 9.15 -8.38 31.49
C ARG A 304 9.03 -9.34 32.68
N SER A 305 10.09 -10.07 33.02
CA SER A 305 10.12 -10.96 34.19
C SER A 305 9.97 -10.19 35.50
N SER A 306 9.67 -10.92 36.58
CA SER A 306 9.71 -10.44 37.96
C SER A 306 11.04 -10.75 38.66
N GLU A 307 11.88 -11.61 38.07
CA GLU A 307 13.19 -11.97 38.62
C GLU A 307 14.24 -10.97 38.16
N PHE A 308 14.91 -10.31 39.11
CA PHE A 308 15.88 -9.25 38.82
C PHE A 308 16.97 -9.68 37.82
N LEU A 309 17.60 -10.84 38.02
CA LEU A 309 18.64 -11.35 37.13
C LEU A 309 18.13 -11.59 35.69
N ARG A 310 16.87 -12.02 35.54
CA ARG A 310 16.26 -12.19 34.21
C ARG A 310 15.94 -10.85 33.56
N ILE A 311 15.56 -9.85 34.34
CA ILE A 311 15.36 -8.49 33.84
C ILE A 311 16.69 -7.94 33.31
N GLU A 312 17.79 -8.08 34.06
CA GLU A 312 19.11 -7.63 33.63
C GLU A 312 19.56 -8.32 32.33
N ASN A 313 19.45 -9.65 32.26
CA ASN A 313 19.77 -10.38 31.03
C ASN A 313 18.87 -9.97 29.85
N GLY A 314 17.56 -9.81 30.09
CA GLY A 314 16.63 -9.36 29.05
C GLY A 314 16.92 -7.95 28.55
N VAL A 315 17.38 -7.05 29.42
CA VAL A 315 17.85 -5.71 29.02
C VAL A 315 19.09 -5.81 28.14
N LEU A 316 20.06 -6.67 28.47
CA LEU A 316 21.24 -6.88 27.63
C LEU A 316 20.86 -7.44 26.25
N ASP A 317 19.94 -8.41 26.23
CA ASP A 317 19.39 -9.01 25.01
C ASP A 317 18.68 -7.94 24.14
N LEU A 318 17.92 -7.01 24.74
CA LEU A 318 17.27 -5.90 24.01
C LEU A 318 18.27 -4.88 23.48
N LEU A 319 19.32 -4.53 24.24
CA LEU A 319 20.36 -3.58 23.83
C LEU A 319 21.22 -4.10 22.66
N HIS A 320 21.20 -5.41 22.41
CA HIS A 320 21.79 -6.00 21.21
C HIS A 320 21.19 -5.42 19.91
N ILE A 321 19.89 -5.11 19.90
CA ILE A 321 19.17 -4.64 18.72
C ILE A 321 19.68 -3.28 18.22
N PRO A 322 19.66 -2.19 19.01
CA PRO A 322 20.17 -0.90 18.56
C PRO A 322 21.67 -0.95 18.25
N ALA A 323 22.43 -1.83 18.90
CA ALA A 323 23.87 -1.96 18.69
C ALA A 323 24.23 -2.58 17.33
N LEU A 324 23.52 -3.62 16.90
CA LEU A 324 23.84 -4.35 15.67
C LEU A 324 22.90 -4.04 14.50
N TYR A 325 21.64 -3.73 14.77
CA TYR A 325 20.60 -3.64 13.76
C TYR A 325 19.90 -2.27 13.72
N GLY A 326 20.38 -1.29 14.49
CA GLY A 326 19.74 0.02 14.63
C GLY A 326 19.57 0.78 13.32
N ASN A 327 20.54 0.67 12.41
CA ASN A 327 20.50 1.34 11.12
C ASN A 327 19.50 0.69 10.15
N ASP A 328 19.40 -0.63 10.17
CA ASP A 328 18.58 -1.39 9.23
C ASP A 328 17.13 -1.48 9.69
N TYR A 329 16.90 -1.59 11.01
CA TYR A 329 15.58 -1.77 11.62
C TYR A 329 15.31 -0.74 12.73
N PRO A 330 15.23 0.57 12.39
CA PRO A 330 15.10 1.64 13.37
C PRO A 330 13.84 1.53 14.25
N GLU A 331 12.72 1.05 13.69
CA GLU A 331 11.49 0.81 14.47
C GLU A 331 11.65 -0.28 15.52
N LEU A 332 12.37 -1.37 15.20
CA LEU A 332 12.62 -2.46 16.16
C LEU A 332 13.62 -2.01 17.24
N ALA A 333 14.65 -1.27 16.85
CA ALA A 333 15.60 -0.69 17.79
C ALA A 333 14.92 0.30 18.75
N ALA A 334 14.01 1.13 18.24
CA ALA A 334 13.21 2.03 19.06
C ALA A 334 12.29 1.26 20.04
N ALA A 335 11.65 0.20 19.57
CA ALA A 335 10.85 -0.69 20.41
C ALA A 335 11.69 -1.31 21.53
N ALA A 336 12.89 -1.82 21.20
CA ALA A 336 13.80 -2.43 22.16
C ALA A 336 14.26 -1.44 23.24
N LEU A 337 14.60 -0.20 22.85
CA LEU A 337 14.94 0.86 23.80
C LEU A 337 13.75 1.27 24.68
N SER A 338 12.52 1.28 24.14
CA SER A 338 11.31 1.57 24.91
C SER A 338 11.02 0.51 25.98
N GLU A 339 11.17 -0.77 25.63
CA GLU A 339 11.06 -1.89 26.58
C GLU A 339 12.17 -1.83 27.63
N THR A 340 13.40 -1.51 27.22
CA THR A 340 14.53 -1.33 28.14
C THR A 340 14.29 -0.19 29.13
N TYR A 341 13.81 0.96 28.65
CA TYR A 341 13.41 2.09 29.49
C TYR A 341 12.35 1.67 30.53
N SER A 342 11.35 0.92 30.08
CA SER A 342 10.28 0.42 30.95
C SER A 342 10.80 -0.57 32.00
N ALA A 343 11.74 -1.45 31.62
CA ALA A 343 12.40 -2.38 32.52
C ALA A 343 13.19 -1.66 33.62
N PHE A 344 14.05 -0.68 33.26
CA PHE A 344 14.83 0.09 34.23
C PHE A 344 13.96 0.88 35.22
N ASN A 345 12.85 1.46 34.76
CA ASN A 345 11.91 2.10 35.67
C ASN A 345 11.29 1.10 36.66
N ARG A 346 11.01 -0.14 36.22
CA ARG A 346 10.41 -1.18 37.06
C ARG A 346 11.36 -1.65 38.17
N VAL A 347 12.66 -1.70 37.88
CA VAL A 347 13.72 -2.05 38.86
C VAL A 347 14.30 -0.82 39.57
N GLN A 348 13.64 0.34 39.47
CA GLN A 348 14.02 1.58 40.16
C GLN A 348 15.45 2.05 39.85
N GLN A 349 15.84 1.96 38.58
CA GLN A 349 17.10 2.47 38.03
C GLN A 349 16.86 3.71 37.15
N PRO A 350 16.53 4.87 37.75
CA PRO A 350 16.06 6.04 37.01
C PRO A 350 17.15 6.71 36.17
N GLU A 351 18.42 6.64 36.57
CA GLU A 351 19.53 7.23 35.80
C GLU A 351 19.72 6.50 34.48
N GLN A 352 19.80 5.18 34.52
CA GLN A 352 19.87 4.31 33.34
C GLN A 352 18.64 4.50 32.45
N ALA A 353 17.45 4.62 33.04
CA ALA A 353 16.23 4.91 32.27
C ALA A 353 16.33 6.25 31.53
N GLN A 354 16.85 7.32 32.15
CA GLN A 354 17.02 8.61 31.46
C GLN A 354 18.02 8.54 30.31
N ASP A 355 19.10 7.76 30.44
CA ASP A 355 20.07 7.57 29.37
C ASP A 355 19.47 6.84 28.16
N ILE A 356 18.70 5.77 28.42
CA ILE A 356 17.98 5.04 27.35
C ILE A 356 16.95 5.94 26.66
N ARG A 357 16.19 6.73 27.44
CA ARG A 357 15.26 7.73 26.90
C ARG A 357 15.97 8.73 25.99
N ARG A 358 17.15 9.23 26.39
CA ARG A 358 17.94 10.14 25.56
C ARG A 358 18.35 9.49 24.24
N GLN A 359 18.84 8.25 24.28
CA GLN A 359 19.21 7.51 23.06
C GLN A 359 18.02 7.29 22.13
N LEU A 360 16.87 6.86 22.65
CA LEU A 360 15.64 6.68 21.88
C LEU A 360 15.22 7.97 21.17
N LEU A 361 15.19 9.09 21.88
CA LEU A 361 14.76 10.36 21.31
C LEU A 361 15.78 10.98 20.35
N LEU A 362 17.08 10.75 20.57
CA LEU A 362 18.16 11.29 19.75
C LEU A 362 18.29 10.55 18.42
N PHE A 363 18.34 9.22 18.45
CA PHE A 363 18.62 8.41 17.25
C PHE A 363 17.35 7.97 16.52
N TYR A 364 16.24 7.79 17.25
CA TYR A 364 15.01 7.22 16.71
C TYR A 364 13.81 8.13 16.90
N GLY A 365 14.04 9.45 16.97
CA GLY A 365 13.01 10.45 17.27
C GLY A 365 11.83 10.52 16.29
N GLY A 366 11.93 9.90 15.12
CA GLY A 366 10.85 9.79 14.13
C GLY A 366 9.94 8.57 14.30
N THR A 367 10.32 7.59 15.15
CA THR A 367 9.59 6.33 15.32
C THR A 367 8.37 6.46 16.23
N ILE A 368 7.45 5.50 16.15
CA ILE A 368 6.23 5.49 16.97
C ILE A 368 6.54 5.44 18.48
N HIS A 369 7.55 4.66 18.88
CA HIS A 369 7.94 4.50 20.29
C HIS A 369 8.53 5.79 20.87
N ALA A 370 9.29 6.55 20.07
CA ALA A 370 9.79 7.85 20.48
C ALA A 370 8.65 8.88 20.63
N GLN A 371 7.65 8.84 19.75
CA GLN A 371 6.46 9.70 19.83
C GLN A 371 5.65 9.40 21.10
N GLN A 372 5.31 8.12 21.34
CA GLN A 372 4.61 7.68 22.55
C GLN A 372 5.33 8.11 23.82
N LEU A 373 6.67 8.01 23.86
CA LEU A 373 7.45 8.44 25.02
C LEU A 373 7.41 9.97 25.25
N ARG A 374 7.36 10.77 24.18
CA ARG A 374 7.19 12.24 24.30
C ARG A 374 5.82 12.58 24.89
N GLU A 375 4.76 11.98 24.35
CA GLU A 375 3.38 12.18 24.80
C GLU A 375 3.20 11.78 26.26
N ALA A 376 3.73 10.61 26.65
CA ALA A 376 3.69 10.12 28.03
C ALA A 376 4.47 11.01 29.01
N THR A 377 5.48 11.75 28.54
CA THR A 377 6.21 12.70 29.40
C THR A 377 5.47 14.04 29.52
N GLN A 378 4.89 14.52 28.42
CA GLN A 378 4.15 15.80 28.40
C GLN A 378 2.88 15.75 29.24
N SER A 379 2.16 14.62 29.22
CA SER A 379 0.95 14.43 30.03
C SER A 379 1.22 14.47 31.54
N LYS A 380 2.42 14.08 31.98
CA LYS A 380 2.83 14.14 33.40
C LYS A 380 3.29 15.53 33.85
N SER A 381 3.60 16.43 32.91
CA SER A 381 4.08 17.79 33.22
C SER A 381 2.98 18.86 33.30
N ASN A 382 1.73 18.53 32.97
CA ASN A 382 0.56 19.38 33.17
C ASN A 382 -0.30 18.82 34.32
N PRO A 383 0.00 19.16 35.59
CA PRO A 383 -0.85 18.83 36.73
C PRO A 383 -2.16 19.62 36.76
#